data_AF-A0A0F8XHH2-F1
#
_entry.id   AF-A0A0F8XHH2-F1
#
_cell.length_a   1.000
_cell.length_b   1.000
_cell.length_c   1.000
_cell.angle_alpha   90.00
_cell.angle_beta   90.00
_cell.angle_gamma   90.00
#
_symmetry.space_group_name_H-M   'P 1'
#
loop_
_entity.id
_entity.type
_entity.pdbx_description
1 polymer ?
#
loop_
_entity_poly.entity_id
_entity_poly.type
_entity_poly.pdbx_seq_one_letter_code
_entity_poly.pdbx_strand_id
1 'polypeptide(L)'
;MAVCFNDEQMQEIERLALLNCNSNTIAEAVGVAVSTLKRHCERKMRHWRALYRVNLRESQGKLSETSPDLVKFLGKNVLGQTDKQIIASETVVPKIKAEEAEAYEAAGEAFKLKRAMEGT
;
A
#
# COMPACT_ATOMS: atom_id res chain seq x y z
N MET A 1 -4.15 -28.97 -30.18
CA MET A 1 -2.79 -29.26 -29.67
C MET A 1 -2.58 -28.48 -28.39
N ALA A 2 -2.23 -29.16 -27.28
CA ALA A 2 -1.75 -28.45 -26.10
C ALA A 2 -0.40 -27.84 -26.47
N VAL A 3 -0.26 -26.51 -26.34
CA VAL A 3 1.05 -25.87 -26.46
C VAL A 3 1.87 -26.33 -25.26
N CYS A 4 2.89 -27.14 -25.51
CA CYS A 4 3.85 -27.58 -24.51
C CYS A 4 5.08 -26.68 -24.64
N PHE A 5 5.42 -25.97 -23.57
CA PHE A 5 6.72 -25.29 -23.49
C PHE A 5 7.81 -26.34 -23.37
N ASN A 6 8.92 -26.16 -24.08
CA ASN A 6 10.09 -27.00 -23.86
C ASN A 6 10.76 -26.64 -22.51
N ASP A 7 11.72 -27.47 -22.08
CA ASP A 7 12.36 -27.30 -20.78
C ASP A 7 13.13 -25.97 -20.68
N GLU A 8 13.78 -25.52 -21.77
CA GLU A 8 14.51 -24.25 -21.81
C GLU A 8 13.57 -23.05 -21.63
N GLN A 9 12.44 -23.04 -22.34
CA GLN A 9 11.40 -22.02 -22.19
C GLN A 9 10.84 -22.02 -20.78
N MET A 10 10.62 -23.20 -20.20
CA MET A 10 10.12 -23.31 -18.83
C MET A 10 11.11 -22.74 -17.80
N GLN A 11 12.41 -23.02 -17.96
CA GLN A 11 13.46 -22.47 -17.11
C GLN A 11 13.54 -20.94 -17.24
N GLU A 12 13.41 -20.42 -18.46
CA GLU A 12 13.46 -18.97 -18.68
C GLU A 12 12.23 -18.25 -18.13
N ILE A 13 11.03 -18.84 -18.28
CA ILE A 13 9.80 -18.32 -17.66
C ILE A 13 9.96 -18.29 -16.13
N GLU A 14 10.49 -19.36 -15.53
CA GLU A 14 10.74 -19.43 -14.09
C GLU A 14 11.71 -18.35 -13.64
N ARG A 15 12.87 -18.25 -14.31
CA ARG A 15 13.91 -17.26 -14.00
C ARG A 15 13.36 -15.84 -14.04
N LEU A 16 12.64 -15.48 -15.10
CA LEU A 16 12.07 -14.14 -15.25
C LEU A 16 10.92 -13.88 -14.27
N ALA A 17 10.10 -14.89 -13.97
CA ALA A 17 9.03 -14.76 -12.98
C ALA A 17 9.58 -14.58 -11.55
N LEU A 18 10.70 -15.25 -11.22
CA LEU A 18 11.45 -15.08 -9.97
C LEU A 18 12.10 -13.71 -9.85
N LEU A 19 12.28 -12.98 -10.95
CA LEU A 19 12.70 -11.57 -10.97
C LEU A 19 11.50 -10.60 -10.98
N ASN A 20 10.29 -11.11 -10.83
CA ASN A 20 9.04 -10.36 -10.88
C ASN A 20 8.81 -9.59 -12.20
N CYS A 21 9.37 -10.09 -13.31
CA CYS A 21 9.09 -9.52 -14.63
C CYS A 21 7.60 -9.61 -14.98
N ASN A 22 7.11 -8.61 -15.70
CA ASN A 22 5.72 -8.59 -16.18
C ASN A 22 5.49 -9.70 -17.22
N SER A 23 4.24 -10.13 -17.39
CA SER A 23 3.93 -11.25 -18.31
C SER A 23 4.14 -10.91 -19.79
N ASN A 24 4.16 -9.64 -20.19
CA ASN A 24 4.43 -9.24 -21.57
C ASN A 24 5.90 -9.46 -21.90
N THR A 25 6.80 -8.97 -21.05
CA THR A 25 8.26 -9.16 -21.16
C THR A 25 8.63 -10.64 -21.17
N ILE A 26 8.00 -11.46 -20.33
CA ILE A 26 8.26 -12.91 -20.34
C ILE A 26 7.80 -13.54 -21.65
N ALA A 27 6.62 -13.15 -22.15
CA ALA A 27 6.07 -13.70 -23.38
C ALA A 27 6.92 -13.31 -24.60
N GLU A 28 7.39 -12.07 -24.65
CA GLU A 28 8.33 -11.58 -25.66
C GLU A 28 9.66 -12.34 -25.60
N ALA A 29 10.22 -12.52 -24.40
CA ALA A 29 11.50 -13.22 -24.21
C ALA A 29 11.46 -14.68 -24.70
N VAL A 30 10.34 -15.38 -24.49
CA VAL A 30 10.18 -16.78 -24.92
C VAL A 30 9.49 -16.94 -26.28
N GLY A 31 9.17 -15.82 -26.96
CA GLY A 31 8.60 -15.82 -28.31
C GLY A 31 7.17 -16.36 -28.40
N VAL A 32 6.33 -16.14 -27.39
CA VAL A 32 4.93 -16.62 -27.37
C VAL A 32 3.94 -15.49 -27.13
N ALA A 33 2.67 -15.71 -27.46
CA ALA A 33 1.61 -14.80 -27.08
C ALA A 33 1.39 -14.80 -25.55
N VAL A 34 1.13 -13.63 -24.98
CA VAL A 34 0.84 -13.46 -23.54
C VAL A 34 -0.35 -14.30 -23.09
N SER A 35 -1.36 -14.45 -23.94
CA SER A 35 -2.54 -15.29 -23.67
C SER A 35 -2.15 -16.76 -23.49
N THR A 36 -1.26 -17.27 -24.35
CA THR A 36 -0.70 -18.63 -24.24
C THR A 36 0.11 -18.78 -22.96
N LEU A 37 1.01 -17.83 -22.67
CA LEU A 37 1.80 -17.85 -21.44
C LEU A 37 0.90 -17.89 -20.19
N LYS A 38 -0.13 -17.04 -20.13
CA LYS A 38 -1.07 -17.01 -18.99
C LYS A 38 -1.86 -18.32 -18.90
N ARG A 39 -2.43 -18.80 -20.00
CA ARG A 39 -3.25 -20.02 -20.02
C ARG A 39 -2.52 -21.23 -19.43
N HIS A 40 -1.22 -21.34 -19.69
CA HIS A 40 -0.45 -22.53 -19.37
C HIS A 40 0.44 -22.38 -18.13
N CYS A 41 0.94 -21.16 -17.85
CA CYS A 41 1.97 -20.95 -16.83
C CYS A 41 1.53 -19.99 -15.71
N GLU A 42 0.32 -19.41 -15.74
CA GLU A 42 -0.06 -18.38 -14.76
C GLU A 42 0.00 -18.87 -13.31
N ARG A 43 -0.43 -20.10 -13.02
CA ARG A 43 -0.36 -20.65 -11.65
C ARG A 43 1.09 -20.75 -11.16
N LYS A 44 2.00 -21.23 -12.01
CA LYS A 44 3.43 -21.34 -11.68
C LYS A 44 4.08 -19.96 -11.54
N MET A 45 3.81 -19.04 -12.48
CA MET A 45 4.27 -17.66 -12.41
C MET A 45 3.80 -16.94 -11.14
N ARG A 46 2.55 -17.17 -10.70
CA ARG A 46 2.05 -16.62 -9.44
C ARG A 46 2.85 -17.13 -8.23
N HIS A 47 3.19 -18.42 -8.22
CA HIS A 47 4.03 -19.02 -7.19
C HIS A 47 5.45 -18.43 -7.20
N TRP A 48 6.11 -18.39 -8.36
CA TRP A 48 7.46 -17.83 -8.49
C TRP A 48 7.53 -16.34 -8.11
N ARG A 49 6.54 -15.54 -8.51
CA ARG A 49 6.43 -14.14 -8.09
C ARG A 49 6.17 -13.99 -6.59
N ALA A 50 5.53 -14.98 -5.95
CA ALA A 50 5.42 -15.00 -4.49
C ALA A 50 6.76 -15.29 -3.82
N LEU A 51 7.56 -16.21 -4.36
CA LEU A 51 8.92 -16.47 -3.90
C LEU A 51 9.81 -15.22 -4.03
N TYR A 52 9.69 -14.46 -5.12
CA TYR A 52 10.36 -13.16 -5.24
C TYR A 52 10.07 -12.24 -4.05
N ARG A 53 8.79 -12.13 -3.63
CA ARG A 53 8.42 -11.27 -2.49
C ARG A 53 9.02 -11.75 -1.17
N VAL A 54 9.13 -13.06 -0.98
CA VAL A 54 9.81 -13.65 0.19
C VAL A 54 11.30 -13.29 0.15
N ASN A 55 11.98 -13.51 -0.97
CA ASN A 55 13.40 -13.20 -1.14
C ASN A 55 13.68 -11.70 -0.98
N LEU A 56 12.78 -10.85 -1.48
CA LEU A 56 12.85 -9.41 -1.30
C LEU A 56 12.78 -9.07 0.19
N ARG A 57 11.83 -9.66 0.95
CA ARG A 57 11.69 -9.44 2.40
C ARG A 57 12.95 -9.84 3.16
N GLU A 58 13.57 -10.96 2.84
CA GLU A 58 14.85 -11.37 3.43
C GLU A 58 15.98 -10.38 3.09
N SER A 59 16.03 -9.92 1.84
CA SER A 59 17.01 -8.95 1.37
C SER A 59 16.84 -7.60 2.06
N GLN A 60 15.61 -7.18 2.35
CA GLN A 60 15.35 -5.95 3.12
C GLN A 60 15.98 -6.04 4.52
N GLY A 61 15.95 -7.22 5.16
CA GLY A 61 16.59 -7.43 6.45
C GLY A 61 18.12 -7.29 6.38
N LYS A 62 18.73 -7.84 5.33
CA LYS A 62 20.19 -7.82 5.12
C LYS A 62 20.74 -6.47 4.66
N LEU A 63 19.97 -5.74 3.87
CA LEU A 63 20.39 -4.48 3.24
C LEU A 63 19.88 -3.23 3.96
N SER A 64 19.19 -3.40 5.09
CA SER A 64 18.68 -2.30 5.91
C SER A 64 19.80 -1.33 6.35
N GLU A 65 21.02 -1.85 6.54
CA GLU A 65 22.17 -1.09 7.02
C GLU A 65 22.97 -0.40 5.90
N THR A 66 22.94 -0.93 4.67
CA THR A 66 23.83 -0.50 3.58
C THR A 66 23.12 0.16 2.40
N SER A 67 21.87 -0.20 2.13
CA SER A 67 21.06 0.40 1.07
C SER A 67 19.58 0.59 1.49
N PRO A 68 19.33 1.38 2.54
CA PRO A 68 17.99 1.52 3.13
C PRO A 68 16.97 2.13 2.16
N ASP A 69 17.37 3.02 1.25
CA ASP A 69 16.43 3.75 0.39
C ASP A 69 15.87 2.88 -0.74
N LEU A 70 16.73 2.11 -1.43
CA LEU A 70 16.29 1.17 -2.45
C LEU A 70 15.38 0.09 -1.85
N VAL A 71 15.73 -0.38 -0.66
CA VAL A 71 14.96 -1.35 0.11
C VAL A 71 13.59 -0.81 0.51
N LYS A 72 13.50 0.42 1.00
CA LYS A 72 12.21 1.08 1.32
C LYS A 72 11.37 1.26 0.06
N PHE A 73 11.98 1.70 -1.04
CA PHE A 73 11.27 1.89 -2.30
C PHE A 73 10.64 0.58 -2.80
N LEU A 74 11.40 -0.51 -2.82
CA LEU A 74 10.89 -1.82 -3.22
C LEU A 74 9.86 -2.37 -2.22
N GLY A 75 10.06 -2.13 -0.92
CA GLY A 75 9.10 -2.53 0.12
C GLY A 75 7.73 -1.90 -0.06
N LYS A 76 7.68 -0.60 -0.35
CA LYS A 76 6.43 0.11 -0.61
C LYS A 76 5.75 -0.37 -1.89
N ASN A 77 6.50 -0.45 -2.99
CA ASN A 77 5.94 -0.72 -4.32
C ASN A 77 5.63 -2.20 -4.58
N VAL A 78 6.36 -3.14 -3.98
CA VAL A 78 6.21 -4.58 -4.26
C VAL A 78 5.53 -5.32 -3.11
N LEU A 79 5.82 -4.94 -1.86
CA LEU A 79 5.28 -5.62 -0.67
C LEU A 79 4.08 -4.90 -0.06
N GLY A 80 3.69 -3.74 -0.60
CA GLY A 80 2.55 -2.96 -0.11
C GLY A 80 2.78 -2.35 1.27
N GLN A 81 4.04 -2.11 1.65
CA GLN A 81 4.37 -1.48 2.93
C GLN A 81 3.95 -0.01 2.90
N THR A 82 3.38 0.47 4.00
CA THR A 82 2.95 1.87 4.14
C THR A 82 3.66 2.53 5.32
N ASP A 83 3.94 3.82 5.18
CA ASP A 83 4.43 4.61 6.30
C ASP A 83 3.28 4.93 7.24
N LYS A 84 3.53 4.82 8.55
CA LYS A 84 2.57 5.27 9.55
C LYS A 84 2.48 6.80 9.50
N GLN A 85 1.32 7.33 9.18
CA GLN A 85 1.04 8.76 9.32
C GLN A 85 0.62 9.05 10.76
N ILE A 86 1.35 9.94 11.44
CA ILE A 86 0.93 10.50 12.73
C ILE A 86 0.30 11.85 12.42
N ILE A 87 -1.03 11.90 12.43
CA ILE A 87 -1.78 13.15 12.30
C ILE A 87 -1.84 13.75 13.70
N ALA A 88 -0.93 14.67 14.00
CA ALA A 88 -1.07 15.53 15.17
C ALA A 88 -2.18 16.54 14.85
N SER A 89 -3.41 16.24 15.26
CA SER A 89 -4.47 17.25 15.29
C SER A 89 -4.14 18.20 16.44
N GLU A 90 -3.43 19.27 16.13
CA GLU A 90 -3.36 20.41 17.03
C GLU A 90 -4.78 21.00 17.08
N THR A 91 -5.52 20.71 18.15
CA THR A 91 -6.80 21.37 18.41
C THR A 91 -6.49 22.84 18.61
N VAL A 92 -6.55 23.61 17.52
CA VAL A 92 -6.52 25.06 17.58
C VAL A 92 -7.81 25.46 18.28
N VAL A 93 -7.74 25.66 19.58
CA VAL A 93 -8.82 26.30 20.33
C VAL A 93 -8.96 27.68 19.70
N PRO A 94 -10.09 28.00 19.04
CA PRO A 94 -10.26 29.31 18.43
C PRO A 94 -10.12 30.34 19.54
N LYS A 95 -9.20 31.30 19.38
CA LYS A 95 -9.10 32.45 20.27
C LYS A 95 -10.34 33.32 20.03
N ILE A 96 -11.39 33.06 20.80
CA ILE A 96 -12.59 33.90 20.86
C ILE A 96 -12.15 35.26 21.40
N LYS A 97 -12.55 36.35 20.74
CA LYS A 97 -12.30 37.70 21.26
C LYS A 97 -13.05 37.87 22.59
N ALA A 98 -12.51 38.62 23.54
CA ALA A 98 -13.10 38.76 24.89
C ALA A 98 -14.59 39.17 24.84
N GLU A 99 -14.94 40.06 23.91
CA GLU A 99 -16.31 40.54 23.66
C GLU A 99 -17.27 39.42 23.23
N GLU A 100 -16.79 38.48 22.40
CA GLU A 100 -17.59 37.33 21.96
C GLU A 100 -17.75 36.30 23.09
N ALA A 101 -16.74 36.15 23.95
CA ALA A 101 -16.81 35.26 25.11
C ALA A 101 -17.88 35.72 26.12
N GLU A 102 -17.92 37.03 26.42
CA GLU A 102 -18.96 37.62 27.27
C GLU A 102 -20.37 37.44 26.69
N ALA A 103 -20.52 37.60 25.37
CA ALA A 103 -21.80 37.36 24.69
C ALA A 103 -22.24 35.88 24.77
N TYR A 104 -21.30 34.94 24.67
CA TYR A 104 -21.57 33.51 24.84
C TYR A 104 -21.95 33.14 26.28
N GLU A 105 -21.30 33.73 27.28
CA GLU A 105 -21.65 33.53 28.68
C GLU A 105 -23.04 34.10 29.00
N ALA A 106 -23.32 35.32 28.56
CA ALA A 106 -24.64 35.95 28.73
C ALA A 106 -25.75 35.14 28.04
N ALA A 107 -25.50 34.63 26.84
CA ALA A 107 -26.44 33.75 26.14
C ALA A 107 -26.64 32.41 26.88
N GLY A 108 -25.58 31.87 27.46
CA GLY A 108 -25.63 30.64 28.27
C GLY A 108 -26.43 30.82 29.56
N GLU A 109 -26.28 31.95 30.25
CA GLU A 109 -27.07 32.27 31.45
C GLU A 109 -28.54 32.50 31.11
N ALA A 110 -28.83 33.27 30.06
CA ALA A 110 -30.19 33.49 29.59
C ALA A 110 -30.89 32.17 29.20
N PHE A 111 -30.17 31.26 28.55
CA PHE A 111 -30.68 29.94 28.20
C PHE A 111 -30.98 29.08 29.43
N LYS A 112 -30.07 29.05 30.42
CA LYS A 112 -30.29 28.34 31.69
C LYS A 112 -31.51 28.88 32.44
N LEU A 113 -31.67 30.20 32.46
CA LEU A 113 -32.75 30.88 33.18
C LEU A 113 -34.11 30.63 32.51
N LYS A 114 -34.16 30.70 31.17
CA LYS A 114 -35.34 30.31 30.38
C LYS A 114 -35.73 28.85 30.62
N ARG A 115 -34.74 27.95 30.64
CA ARG A 115 -35.00 26.52 30.88
C ARG A 115 -35.46 26.23 32.31
N ALA A 116 -35.02 27.01 33.29
CA ALA A 116 -35.49 26.92 34.66
C ALA A 116 -36.95 27.42 34.81
N MET A 117 -37.36 28.42 34.03
CA MET A 117 -38.74 28.93 34.01
C MET A 117 -39.72 28.02 33.27
N GLU A 118 -39.27 27.27 32.25
CA GLU A 118 -40.09 26.31 31.51
C GLU A 118 -40.25 24.95 32.25
N GLY A 119 -39.56 24.76 33.38
CA GLY A 119 -39.54 23.52 34.17
C GLY A 119 -40.36 23.52 35.47
N THR A 120 -41.12 24.59 35.74
CA THR A 120 -42.09 24.73 36.85
C THR A 120 -43.50 24.89 36.32
#